data_AF-A0A7J5C7Y2-F1
#
_entry.id   AF-A0A7J5C7Y2-F1
#
_cell.length_a   1.000
_cell.length_b   1.000
_cell.length_c   1.000
_cell.angle_alpha   90.00
_cell.angle_beta   90.00
_cell.angle_gamma   90.00
#
_symmetry.space_group_name_H-M   'P 1'
#
loop_
_entity.id
_entity.type
_entity.pdbx_description
1 polymer ?
#
loop_
_entity_poly.entity_id
_entity_poly.type
_entity_poly.pdbx_seq_one_letter_code
_entity_poly.pdbx_strand_id
1 'polypeptide(L)'
;MSTPNRVYIARLAGVAVFDPNGDQVGRIRDAVARMRPTQRPPEVVGLVAEMPMRRRIFLSINRITSIDADAVVLGSGTLNLRRFEKRPNELLVLQELLDRRVQLDTGQAGSVVDVAMESSRGGEWALTRVAVREQTSRLARRGHLHQVEWDRVRGLGGLADSRGTANLLAVLEDMRPADLANALQDLPDARRNEVAAALDDERLADVLGELPEHDQVEILAALDRERAADVLEEMDPDDAADLLNELPPPEQDVLLDLMEPDEATPVRQLLRYASGTAGSVMTSEPVILPPDATVAEALARIREPQLSPAVAAQIFVTRAPLTTPTGRYLGMVHFQALLREPPADLLGKVVVNDIDPLRPTTPLPEITRRMATYDLVAMPVVDRSMRLVGAVTVDDVLDHSLPRDWRDRDAMTTAPADDDAPLDGDNG
;
A
#
# COMPACT_ATOMS: atom_id res chain seq x y z
N MET A 1 -21.40 41.18 27.14
CA MET A 1 -20.39 40.43 26.37
C MET A 1 -20.62 38.95 26.64
N SER A 2 -21.31 38.21 25.77
CA SER A 2 -21.43 36.75 25.95
C SER A 2 -20.07 36.11 25.68
N THR A 3 -19.53 35.44 26.68
CA THR A 3 -18.33 34.61 26.58
C THR A 3 -18.57 33.48 25.57
N PRO A 4 -17.65 33.20 24.63
CA PRO A 4 -17.75 32.02 23.77
C PRO A 4 -17.84 30.76 24.65
N ASN A 5 -18.73 29.84 24.31
CA ASN A 5 -18.90 28.60 25.05
C ASN A 5 -17.66 27.72 24.80
N ARG A 6 -16.81 27.58 25.82
CA ARG A 6 -15.59 26.77 25.78
C ARG A 6 -15.86 25.43 26.45
N VAL A 7 -15.52 24.36 25.75
CA VAL A 7 -15.67 23.01 26.27
C VAL A 7 -14.39 22.23 26.07
N TYR A 8 -13.99 21.47 27.09
CA TYR A 8 -12.86 20.57 27.02
C TYR A 8 -13.30 19.17 26.62
N ILE A 9 -12.64 18.59 25.63
CA ILE A 9 -13.11 17.36 24.97
C ILE A 9 -12.95 16.16 25.92
N ALA A 10 -11.91 16.11 26.76
CA ALA A 10 -11.79 15.01 27.73
C ALA A 10 -12.91 15.04 28.78
N ARG A 11 -13.49 16.21 29.07
CA ARG A 11 -14.67 16.33 29.94
C ARG A 11 -15.96 15.90 29.26
N LEU A 12 -16.01 15.94 27.93
CA LEU A 12 -17.16 15.43 27.17
C LEU A 12 -17.15 13.91 27.09
N ALA A 13 -16.00 13.26 27.15
CA ALA A 13 -15.95 11.80 27.14
C ALA A 13 -16.78 11.21 28.30
N GLY A 14 -17.80 10.42 27.95
CA GLY A 14 -18.74 9.80 28.88
C GLY A 14 -20.02 10.60 29.16
N VAL A 15 -20.09 11.87 28.74
CA VAL A 15 -21.29 12.71 28.85
C VAL A 15 -22.44 12.10 28.07
N ALA A 16 -23.64 12.12 28.66
CA ALA A 16 -24.84 11.56 28.06
C ALA A 16 -25.33 12.42 26.89
N VAL A 17 -25.74 11.76 25.82
CA VAL A 17 -26.38 12.39 24.65
C VAL A 17 -27.88 12.18 24.78
N PHE A 18 -28.65 13.25 24.62
CA PHE A 18 -30.11 13.24 24.69
C PHE A 18 -30.72 13.68 23.36
N ASP A 19 -31.85 13.07 23.01
CA ASP A 19 -32.69 13.53 21.90
C ASP A 19 -33.56 14.75 22.32
N PRO A 20 -34.29 15.40 21.38
CA PRO A 20 -35.18 16.50 21.71
C PRO A 20 -36.35 16.15 22.64
N ASN A 21 -36.69 14.87 22.78
CA ASN A 21 -37.76 14.39 23.66
C ASN A 21 -37.27 14.15 25.10
N GLY A 22 -35.95 14.23 25.34
CA GLY A 22 -35.32 14.02 26.64
C GLY A 22 -34.86 12.58 26.88
N ASP A 23 -34.91 11.71 25.86
CA ASP A 23 -34.46 10.33 25.97
C ASP A 23 -32.94 10.23 25.78
N GLN A 24 -32.27 9.45 26.64
CA GLN A 24 -30.84 9.23 26.50
C GLN A 24 -30.56 8.26 25.34
N VAL A 25 -29.85 8.74 24.33
CA VAL A 25 -29.52 7.97 23.11
C VAL A 25 -28.13 7.36 23.15
N GLY A 26 -27.19 7.92 23.92
CA GLY A 26 -25.82 7.40 23.98
C GLY A 26 -24.91 8.16 24.95
N ARG A 27 -23.60 7.98 24.78
CA ARG A 27 -22.55 8.73 25.49
C ARG A 27 -21.45 9.15 24.54
N ILE A 28 -20.94 10.37 24.71
CA ILE A 28 -19.83 10.87 23.91
C ILE A 28 -18.56 10.06 24.20
N ARG A 29 -17.78 9.80 23.15
CA ARG A 29 -16.47 9.13 23.23
C ARG A 29 -15.33 10.00 22.77
N ASP A 30 -15.54 10.77 21.71
CA ASP A 30 -14.49 11.61 21.13
C ASP A 30 -15.09 12.78 20.35
N ALA A 31 -14.26 13.73 19.92
CA ALA A 31 -14.57 14.76 18.95
C ALA A 31 -13.83 14.49 17.63
N VAL A 32 -14.47 14.86 16.53
CA VAL A 32 -13.91 14.79 15.18
C VAL A 32 -13.59 16.21 14.73
N ALA A 33 -12.32 16.46 14.42
CA ALA A 33 -11.87 17.74 13.88
C ALA A 33 -11.29 17.58 12.49
N ARG A 34 -11.54 18.54 11.60
CA ARG A 34 -10.97 18.60 10.25
C ARG A 34 -9.81 19.57 10.23
N MET A 35 -8.68 19.10 9.71
CA MET A 35 -7.48 19.93 9.54
C MET A 35 -7.72 21.02 8.49
N ARG A 36 -7.23 22.23 8.76
CA ARG A 36 -7.29 23.36 7.81
C ARG A 36 -5.91 23.52 7.15
N PRO A 37 -5.82 23.78 5.82
CA PRO A 37 -4.54 23.97 5.12
C PRO A 37 -3.78 25.23 5.55
N THR A 38 -4.47 26.17 6.22
CA THR A 38 -3.89 27.40 6.76
C THR A 38 -3.49 27.17 8.21
N GLN A 39 -2.61 28.00 8.80
CA GLN A 39 -2.24 27.98 10.23
C GLN A 39 -3.43 28.28 11.19
N ARG A 40 -4.67 28.16 10.73
CA ARG A 40 -5.86 28.29 11.55
C ARG A 40 -6.07 27.03 12.38
N PRO A 41 -6.66 27.16 13.58
CA PRO A 41 -6.97 26.00 14.37
C PRO A 41 -7.96 25.05 13.65
N PRO A 42 -7.85 23.72 13.84
CA PRO A 42 -8.74 22.74 13.22
C PRO A 42 -10.21 22.98 13.56
N GLU A 43 -11.09 22.71 12.60
CA GLU A 43 -12.54 22.87 12.76
C GLU A 43 -13.15 21.59 13.33
N VAL A 44 -13.94 21.70 14.40
CA VAL A 44 -14.68 20.56 14.93
C VAL A 44 -15.93 20.34 14.09
N VAL A 45 -15.97 19.21 13.38
CA VAL A 45 -17.08 18.85 12.47
C VAL A 45 -18.16 18.02 13.16
N GLY A 46 -17.83 17.39 14.28
CA GLY A 46 -18.79 16.59 15.05
C GLY A 46 -18.19 15.88 16.24
N LEU A 47 -19.02 15.05 16.89
CA LEU A 47 -18.65 14.19 18.00
C LEU A 47 -18.89 12.71 17.64
N VAL A 48 -18.12 11.82 18.24
CA VAL A 48 -18.37 10.38 18.19
C VAL A 48 -19.14 9.98 19.44
N ALA A 49 -20.30 9.36 19.26
CA ALA A 49 -21.09 8.82 20.35
C ALA A 49 -21.16 7.30 20.30
N GLU A 50 -21.09 6.67 21.47
CA GLU A 50 -21.38 5.25 21.65
C GLU A 50 -22.85 5.08 22.04
N MET A 51 -23.56 4.31 21.22
CA MET A 51 -24.96 3.94 21.38
C MET A 51 -25.08 2.64 22.21
N PRO A 52 -26.29 2.30 22.69
CA PRO A 52 -26.57 0.95 23.20
C PRO A 52 -26.05 -0.13 22.24
N MET A 53 -25.52 -1.24 22.77
CA MET A 53 -24.77 -2.29 22.03
C MET A 53 -23.35 -1.89 21.55
N ARG A 54 -22.73 -0.86 22.14
CA ARG A 54 -21.33 -0.43 21.88
C ARG A 54 -21.03 0.01 20.45
N ARG A 55 -22.05 0.42 19.69
CA ARG A 55 -21.87 0.94 18.32
C ARG A 55 -21.45 2.40 18.37
N ARG A 56 -20.36 2.75 17.69
CA ARG A 56 -19.92 4.15 17.53
C ARG A 56 -20.56 4.77 16.29
N ILE A 57 -21.15 5.94 16.45
CA ILE A 57 -21.78 6.71 15.37
C ILE A 57 -21.24 8.15 15.36
N PHE A 58 -21.34 8.80 14.20
CA PHE A 58 -21.00 10.20 14.04
C PHE A 58 -22.20 11.10 14.35
N LEU A 59 -21.99 12.10 15.20
CA LEU A 59 -22.93 13.18 15.47
C LEU A 59 -22.37 14.48 14.88
N SER A 60 -22.99 14.99 13.82
CA SER A 60 -22.60 16.27 13.24
C SER A 60 -22.76 17.40 14.25
N ILE A 61 -21.78 18.30 14.32
CA ILE A 61 -21.79 19.46 15.22
C ILE A 61 -23.01 20.36 15.00
N ASN A 62 -23.49 20.45 13.75
CA ASN A 62 -24.65 21.25 13.35
C ASN A 62 -25.99 20.68 13.85
N ARG A 63 -26.00 19.42 14.30
CA ARG A 63 -27.19 18.79 14.89
C ARG A 63 -27.23 18.91 16.40
N ILE A 64 -26.21 19.50 17.02
CA ILE A 64 -26.11 19.66 18.47
C ILE A 64 -26.61 21.05 18.83
N THR A 65 -27.62 21.13 19.71
CA THR A 65 -28.23 22.38 20.15
C THR A 65 -27.53 22.94 21.38
N SER A 66 -27.16 22.08 22.34
CA SER A 66 -26.37 22.48 23.50
C SER A 66 -25.30 21.45 23.85
N ILE A 67 -24.19 21.96 24.39
CA ILE A 67 -23.08 21.18 24.91
C ILE A 67 -22.80 21.75 26.30
N ASP A 68 -23.22 21.01 27.31
CA ASP A 68 -23.07 21.33 28.72
C ASP A 68 -22.17 20.29 29.41
N ALA A 69 -21.77 20.55 30.65
CA ALA A 69 -20.87 19.65 31.39
C ALA A 69 -21.47 18.25 31.61
N ASP A 70 -22.80 18.15 31.71
CA ASP A 70 -23.51 16.92 32.08
C ASP A 70 -24.35 16.32 30.95
N ALA A 71 -24.60 17.09 29.87
CA ALA A 71 -25.46 16.66 28.77
C ALA A 71 -25.06 17.29 27.42
N VAL A 72 -25.20 16.50 26.36
CA VAL A 72 -25.20 16.97 24.97
C VAL A 72 -26.58 16.76 24.39
N VAL A 73 -27.23 17.83 23.92
CA VAL A 73 -28.61 17.77 23.43
C VAL A 73 -28.65 17.94 21.91
N LEU A 74 -29.33 17.01 21.24
CA LEU A 74 -29.54 17.03 19.80
C LEU A 74 -30.75 17.91 19.43
N GLY A 75 -30.68 18.57 18.28
CA GLY A 75 -31.77 19.39 17.74
C GLY A 75 -32.82 18.61 16.95
N SER A 76 -32.52 17.38 16.52
CA SER A 76 -33.48 16.48 15.89
C SER A 76 -33.39 15.06 16.47
N GLY A 77 -34.53 14.35 16.50
CA GLY A 77 -34.60 12.95 16.94
C GLY A 77 -34.15 11.93 15.88
N THR A 78 -33.82 12.36 14.67
CA THR A 78 -33.40 11.48 13.57
C THR A 78 -31.89 11.25 13.59
N LEU A 79 -31.47 10.06 14.01
CA LEU A 79 -30.07 9.65 14.09
C LEU A 79 -29.67 8.73 12.92
N ASN A 80 -28.53 9.03 12.29
CA ASN A 80 -27.91 8.09 11.36
C ASN A 80 -27.11 7.06 12.18
N LEU A 81 -27.57 5.81 12.17
CA LEU A 81 -26.93 4.72 12.91
C LEU A 81 -25.78 4.06 12.14
N ARG A 82 -25.33 4.60 11.00
CA ARG A 82 -24.15 4.10 10.28
C ARG A 82 -22.95 4.07 11.23
N ARG A 83 -22.17 2.99 11.16
CA ARG A 83 -20.94 2.85 11.94
C ARG A 83 -20.01 4.00 11.59
N PHE A 84 -19.44 4.63 12.60
CA PHE A 84 -18.45 5.68 12.40
C PHE A 84 -17.21 5.11 11.69
N GLU A 85 -16.82 5.79 10.61
CA GLU A 85 -15.60 5.58 9.84
C GLU A 85 -14.93 6.97 9.73
N LYS A 86 -13.66 7.07 10.14
CA LYS A 86 -12.90 8.32 10.11
C LYS A 86 -12.52 8.64 8.66
N ARG A 87 -12.69 9.88 8.21
CA ARG A 87 -12.23 10.31 6.88
C ARG A 87 -10.74 10.68 6.89
N PRO A 88 -10.03 10.64 5.74
CA PRO A 88 -8.58 10.91 5.68
C PRO A 88 -8.15 12.29 6.22
N ASN A 89 -8.99 13.32 6.10
CA ASN A 89 -8.73 14.68 6.57
C ASN A 89 -9.30 14.99 7.97
N GLU A 90 -9.76 13.97 8.68
CA GLU A 90 -10.34 14.06 10.01
C GLU A 90 -9.40 13.50 11.08
N LEU A 91 -9.44 14.13 12.25
CA LEU A 91 -8.67 13.83 13.45
C LEU A 91 -9.63 13.46 14.56
N LEU A 92 -9.42 12.30 15.20
CA LEU A 92 -10.04 11.96 16.47
C LEU A 92 -9.26 12.59 17.61
N VAL A 93 -9.84 13.59 18.27
CA VAL A 93 -9.10 14.48 19.16
C VAL A 93 -8.52 13.76 20.37
N LEU A 94 -9.31 12.99 21.10
CA LEU A 94 -8.82 12.25 22.27
C LEU A 94 -7.94 11.08 21.83
N GLN A 95 -8.39 10.31 20.84
CA GLN A 95 -7.64 9.13 20.40
C GLN A 95 -6.26 9.48 19.85
N GLU A 96 -6.09 10.60 19.16
CA GLU A 96 -4.85 10.95 18.45
C GLU A 96 -4.04 12.05 19.13
N LEU A 97 -4.65 12.90 19.97
CA LEU A 97 -3.93 13.97 20.68
C LEU A 97 -3.69 13.68 22.15
N LEU A 98 -4.50 12.87 22.85
CA LEU A 98 -4.27 12.62 24.28
C LEU A 98 -2.93 11.89 24.50
N ASP A 99 -2.19 12.32 25.52
CA ASP A 99 -0.85 11.83 25.87
C ASP A 99 0.23 12.02 24.78
N ARG A 100 -0.11 12.67 23.67
CA ARG A 100 0.83 13.03 22.61
C ARG A 100 1.94 13.93 23.16
N ARG A 101 3.19 13.60 22.82
CA ARG A 101 4.34 14.43 23.21
C ARG A 101 4.38 15.66 22.33
N VAL A 102 4.50 16.81 22.96
CA VAL A 102 4.52 18.11 22.29
C VAL A 102 5.56 19.01 22.90
N GLN A 103 5.96 20.03 22.15
CA GLN A 103 6.85 21.07 22.63
C GLN A 103 6.11 22.40 22.65
N LEU A 104 6.16 23.08 23.80
CA LEU A 104 5.69 24.45 23.92
C LEU A 104 6.69 25.39 23.24
N ASP A 105 6.23 26.53 22.72
CA ASP A 105 7.13 27.56 22.19
C ASP A 105 8.14 28.11 23.22
N THR A 106 7.89 27.89 24.51
CA THR A 106 8.85 28.18 25.60
C THR A 106 10.03 27.21 25.64
N GLY A 107 10.04 26.18 24.79
CA GLY A 107 11.06 25.13 24.71
C GLY A 107 10.77 23.92 25.60
N GLN A 108 9.79 24.02 26.51
CA GLN A 108 9.43 22.94 27.44
C GLN A 108 8.71 21.79 26.72
N ALA A 109 9.12 20.56 27.01
CA ALA A 109 8.44 19.36 26.52
C ALA A 109 7.37 18.88 27.52
N GLY A 110 6.27 18.38 26.98
CA GLY A 110 5.17 17.84 27.79
C GLY A 110 4.30 16.87 27.02
N SER A 111 3.28 16.35 27.69
CA SER A 111 2.24 15.56 27.05
C SER A 111 0.90 16.27 27.08
N VAL A 112 0.12 16.13 26.01
CA VAL A 112 -1.24 16.68 25.94
C VAL A 112 -2.13 15.93 26.94
N VAL A 113 -2.88 16.68 27.73
CA VAL A 113 -3.82 16.16 28.74
C VAL A 113 -5.27 16.41 28.33
N ASP A 114 -5.51 17.50 27.60
CA ASP A 114 -6.85 17.87 27.15
C ASP A 114 -6.76 18.89 26.01
N VAL A 115 -7.84 18.99 25.23
CA VAL A 115 -7.98 19.96 24.15
C VAL A 115 -9.32 20.66 24.29
N ALA A 116 -9.31 21.99 24.23
CA ALA A 116 -10.52 22.79 24.29
C ALA A 116 -11.02 23.13 22.89
N MET A 117 -12.33 22.98 22.69
CA MET A 117 -13.05 23.52 21.56
C MET A 117 -13.88 24.73 21.98
N GLU A 118 -13.96 25.72 21.09
CA GLU A 118 -14.76 26.94 21.30
C GLU A 118 -15.64 27.21 20.08
N SER A 119 -16.86 27.68 20.33
CA SER A 119 -17.75 28.17 19.28
C SER A 119 -17.48 29.64 18.97
N SER A 120 -17.32 29.95 17.69
CA SER A 120 -17.21 31.31 17.18
C SER A 120 -18.60 31.97 17.05
N ARG A 121 -18.64 33.30 16.87
CA ARG A 121 -19.89 34.03 16.64
C ARG A 121 -20.64 33.61 15.36
N GLY A 122 -19.96 32.91 14.45
CA GLY A 122 -20.53 32.38 13.20
C GLY A 122 -21.05 30.94 13.32
N GLY A 123 -21.01 30.33 14.51
CA GLY A 123 -21.45 28.94 14.74
C GLY A 123 -20.39 27.87 14.45
N GLU A 124 -19.25 28.22 13.86
CA GLU A 124 -18.12 27.30 13.68
C GLU A 124 -17.49 26.95 15.03
N TRP A 125 -17.22 25.66 15.25
CA TRP A 125 -16.44 25.18 16.38
C TRP A 125 -15.02 24.90 15.94
N ALA A 126 -14.03 25.27 16.77
CA ALA A 126 -12.63 25.02 16.48
C ALA A 126 -11.85 24.62 17.74
N LEU A 127 -10.76 23.87 17.56
CA LEU A 127 -9.83 23.51 18.62
C LEU A 127 -8.93 24.70 18.93
N THR A 128 -9.16 25.44 20.01
CA THR A 128 -8.45 26.71 20.25
C THR A 128 -7.30 26.61 21.24
N ARG A 129 -7.39 25.70 22.21
CA ARG A 129 -6.39 25.59 23.28
C ARG A 129 -6.05 24.15 23.59
N VAL A 130 -4.81 23.94 24.04
CA VAL A 130 -4.30 22.64 24.45
C VAL A 130 -3.76 22.74 25.88
N ALA A 131 -4.14 21.77 26.70
CA ALA A 131 -3.61 21.60 28.05
C ALA A 131 -2.45 20.61 27.98
N VAL A 132 -1.24 21.08 28.26
CA VAL A 132 0.00 20.30 28.21
C VAL A 132 0.56 20.16 29.61
N ARG A 133 0.89 18.95 30.02
CA ARG A 133 1.57 18.68 31.29
C ARG A 133 3.05 18.49 31.05
N GLU A 134 3.85 19.33 31.69
CA GLU A 134 5.30 19.27 31.64
C GLU A 134 5.82 17.91 32.14
N GLN A 135 6.78 17.32 31.44
CA GLN A 135 7.48 16.13 31.91
C GLN A 135 8.61 16.55 32.86
N THR A 136 8.57 16.09 34.11
CA THR A 136 9.66 16.32 35.07
C THR A 136 10.48 15.04 35.25
N SER A 137 11.81 15.17 35.30
CA SER A 137 12.75 14.04 35.42
C SER A 137 12.81 13.40 36.81
N ARG A 138 11.99 13.86 37.77
CA ARG A 138 11.97 13.35 39.14
C ARG A 138 10.63 12.70 39.44
N LEU A 139 10.67 11.42 39.77
CA LEU A 139 9.57 10.45 39.93
C LEU A 139 8.45 10.83 40.93
N ALA A 140 8.40 12.05 41.49
CA ALA A 140 7.50 12.42 42.58
C ALA A 140 6.83 13.80 42.47
N ARG A 141 7.03 14.60 41.40
CA ARG A 141 6.27 15.84 41.18
C ARG A 141 5.39 15.74 39.94
N ARG A 142 4.08 15.92 40.10
CA ARG A 142 3.19 16.24 38.97
C ARG A 142 3.72 17.53 38.33
N GLY A 143 4.16 17.45 37.08
CA GLY A 143 4.64 18.61 36.32
C GLY A 143 3.55 19.67 36.17
N HIS A 144 3.97 20.91 35.91
CA HIS A 144 3.03 22.03 35.78
C HIS A 144 2.11 21.80 34.58
N LEU A 145 0.83 22.16 34.76
CA LEU A 145 -0.15 22.14 33.68
C LEU A 145 -0.13 23.50 33.00
N HIS A 146 0.25 23.51 31.73
CA HIS A 146 0.23 24.68 30.86
C HIS A 146 -1.02 24.63 29.99
N GLN A 147 -1.83 25.68 30.03
CA GLN A 147 -2.90 25.88 29.06
C GLN A 147 -2.48 26.96 28.08
N VAL A 148 -2.33 26.59 26.81
CA VAL A 148 -1.83 27.46 25.76
C VAL A 148 -2.73 27.43 24.54
N GLU A 149 -2.64 28.45 23.69
CA GLU A 149 -3.30 28.46 22.39
C GLU A 149 -2.75 27.34 21.49
N TRP A 150 -3.58 26.85 20.57
CA TRP A 150 -3.25 25.79 19.62
C TRP A 150 -1.96 26.09 18.83
N ASP A 151 -1.76 27.33 18.39
CA ASP A 151 -0.62 27.77 17.58
C ASP A 151 0.71 27.80 18.36
N ARG A 152 0.67 27.78 19.69
CA ARG A 152 1.86 27.81 20.56
C ARG A 152 2.41 26.44 20.94
N VAL A 153 1.86 25.39 20.35
CA VAL A 153 2.25 24.01 20.62
C VAL A 153 2.68 23.37 19.31
N ARG A 154 3.94 22.96 19.28
CA ARG A 154 4.53 22.23 18.18
C ARG A 154 4.32 20.74 18.37
N GLY A 155 4.11 20.02 17.26
CA GLY A 155 3.80 18.60 17.26
C GLY A 155 2.30 18.28 17.35
N LEU A 156 1.41 19.28 17.23
CA LEU A 156 -0.05 19.06 17.13
C LEU A 156 -0.54 18.86 15.68
N GLY A 157 0.05 19.60 14.74
CA GLY A 157 -0.20 19.50 13.30
C GLY A 157 1.13 19.24 12.61
N GLY A 158 1.28 18.06 12.01
CA GLY A 158 2.53 17.61 11.42
C GLY A 158 2.90 16.21 11.87
N LEU A 159 2.73 15.26 10.95
CA LEU A 159 3.71 14.27 10.46
C LEU A 159 5.09 14.27 11.15
N ALA A 160 5.13 13.98 12.45
CA ALA A 160 6.35 13.66 13.17
C ALA A 160 5.98 12.91 14.46
N ASP A 161 5.48 11.69 14.30
CA ASP A 161 5.63 10.67 15.33
C ASP A 161 5.80 9.34 14.59
N SER A 162 7.01 8.78 14.68
CA SER A 162 7.39 7.45 14.19
C SER A 162 6.45 6.34 14.68
N ARG A 163 5.60 6.63 15.69
CA ARG A 163 4.55 5.74 16.19
C ARG A 163 3.29 5.69 15.33
N GLY A 164 2.97 6.75 14.58
CA GLY A 164 1.89 6.73 13.58
C GLY A 164 2.25 5.82 12.42
N THR A 165 3.52 5.87 12.00
CA THR A 165 4.10 4.94 11.01
C THR A 165 4.16 3.54 11.57
N ALA A 166 4.59 3.30 12.82
CA ALA A 166 4.56 1.96 13.41
C ALA A 166 3.15 1.34 13.54
N ASN A 167 2.12 2.12 13.93
CA ASN A 167 0.74 1.62 13.98
C ASN A 167 0.12 1.43 12.58
N LEU A 168 0.54 2.23 11.60
CA LEU A 168 0.15 2.06 10.21
C LEU A 168 0.84 0.82 9.64
N LEU A 169 2.16 0.69 9.78
CA LEU A 169 2.94 -0.50 9.45
C LEU A 169 2.32 -1.76 10.05
N ALA A 170 1.97 -1.78 11.33
CA ALA A 170 1.33 -2.95 11.95
C ALA A 170 -0.05 -3.31 11.37
N VAL A 171 -0.73 -2.38 10.69
CA VAL A 171 -1.98 -2.65 9.95
C VAL A 171 -1.68 -3.03 8.49
N LEU A 172 -0.57 -2.52 7.94
CA LEU A 172 -0.12 -2.75 6.56
C LEU A 172 0.71 -4.05 6.40
N GLU A 173 1.28 -4.58 7.48
CA GLU A 173 2.14 -5.78 7.51
C GLU A 173 1.37 -7.02 7.06
N ASP A 174 0.10 -7.14 7.48
CA ASP A 174 -0.78 -8.26 7.11
C ASP A 174 -1.49 -8.09 5.74
N MET A 175 -1.31 -6.96 5.06
CA MET A 175 -1.95 -6.72 3.78
C MET A 175 -1.29 -7.52 2.65
N ARG A 176 -1.98 -7.73 1.53
CA ARG A 176 -1.30 -8.23 0.33
C ARG A 176 -0.51 -7.08 -0.31
N PRO A 177 0.61 -7.35 -1.01
CA PRO A 177 1.39 -6.32 -1.70
C PRO A 177 0.54 -5.39 -2.56
N ALA A 178 -0.34 -5.95 -3.42
CA ALA A 178 -1.27 -5.17 -4.23
C ALA A 178 -2.23 -4.28 -3.40
N ASP A 179 -2.74 -4.76 -2.26
CA ASP A 179 -3.62 -3.95 -1.40
C ASP A 179 -2.83 -2.81 -0.73
N LEU A 180 -1.57 -3.07 -0.36
CA LEU A 180 -0.67 -2.09 0.24
C LEU A 180 -0.25 -1.04 -0.79
N ALA A 181 0.11 -1.43 -2.01
CA ALA A 181 0.36 -0.52 -3.13
C ALA A 181 -0.84 0.41 -3.36
N ASN A 182 -2.05 -0.14 -3.41
CA ASN A 182 -3.28 0.65 -3.53
C ASN A 182 -3.49 1.63 -2.36
N ALA A 183 -3.16 1.23 -1.14
CA ALA A 183 -3.25 2.10 0.03
C ALA A 183 -2.17 3.19 0.02
N LEU A 184 -0.98 2.90 -0.50
CA LEU A 184 0.12 3.87 -0.67
C LEU A 184 -0.22 4.93 -1.73
N GLN A 185 -0.90 4.56 -2.81
CA GLN A 185 -1.36 5.52 -3.82
C GLN A 185 -2.31 6.58 -3.23
N ASP A 186 -3.16 6.22 -2.27
CA ASP A 186 -4.09 7.14 -1.60
C ASP A 186 -3.40 8.14 -0.65
N LEU A 187 -2.11 7.94 -0.36
CA LEU A 187 -1.34 8.83 0.52
C LEU A 187 -0.72 9.98 -0.29
N PRO A 188 -0.62 11.19 0.29
CA PRO A 188 0.21 12.25 -0.29
C PRO A 188 1.67 11.80 -0.39
N ASP A 189 2.38 12.26 -1.43
CA ASP A 189 3.77 11.93 -1.79
C ASP A 189 4.70 11.82 -0.58
N ALA A 190 4.75 12.88 0.23
CA ALA A 190 5.61 12.93 1.42
C ALA A 190 5.30 11.83 2.44
N ARG A 191 4.04 11.42 2.56
CA ARG A 191 3.62 10.34 3.47
C ARG A 191 3.85 8.96 2.85
N ARG A 192 3.63 8.82 1.54
CA ARG A 192 3.96 7.60 0.79
C ARG A 192 5.43 7.25 0.95
N ASN A 193 6.31 8.22 0.71
CA ASN A 193 7.76 8.04 0.84
C ASN A 193 8.18 7.73 2.29
N GLU A 194 7.53 8.34 3.30
CA GLU A 194 7.79 8.00 4.71
C GLU A 194 7.38 6.57 5.06
N VAL A 195 6.28 6.07 4.51
CA VAL A 195 5.82 4.70 4.75
C VAL A 195 6.69 3.70 4.00
N ALA A 196 7.00 3.97 2.72
CA ALA A 196 7.88 3.14 1.90
C ALA A 196 9.27 3.00 2.53
N ALA A 197 9.89 4.11 2.96
CA ALA A 197 11.19 4.10 3.63
C ALA A 197 11.19 3.40 5.01
N ALA A 198 10.03 3.04 5.54
CA ALA A 198 9.89 2.33 6.81
C ALA A 198 9.56 0.84 6.65
N LEU A 199 9.32 0.36 5.41
CA LEU A 199 9.23 -1.06 5.09
C LEU A 199 10.64 -1.68 5.03
N ASP A 200 10.74 -2.98 5.36
CA ASP A 200 11.94 -3.76 5.06
C ASP A 200 12.11 -3.94 3.53
N ASP A 201 13.27 -4.43 3.10
CA ASP A 201 13.65 -4.45 1.67
C ASP A 201 12.72 -5.35 0.88
N GLU A 202 12.51 -6.56 1.41
CA GLU A 202 11.67 -7.60 0.81
C GLU A 202 10.24 -7.10 0.66
N ARG A 203 9.69 -6.48 1.70
CA ARG A 203 8.33 -5.96 1.64
C ARG A 203 8.21 -4.74 0.72
N LEU A 204 9.24 -3.91 0.64
CA LEU A 204 9.22 -2.77 -0.25
C LEU A 204 9.31 -3.22 -1.71
N ALA A 205 10.15 -4.20 -2.02
CA ALA A 205 10.28 -4.83 -3.33
C ALA A 205 8.93 -5.39 -3.82
N ASP A 206 8.27 -6.23 -3.01
CA ASP A 206 6.93 -6.76 -3.27
C ASP A 206 5.90 -5.67 -3.62
N VAL A 207 5.95 -4.54 -2.90
CA VAL A 207 4.98 -3.45 -3.06
C VAL A 207 5.31 -2.58 -4.26
N LEU A 208 6.60 -2.37 -4.56
CA LEU A 208 7.03 -1.61 -5.73
C LEU A 208 6.57 -2.28 -7.02
N GLY A 209 6.69 -3.60 -7.16
CA GLY A 209 6.20 -4.33 -8.35
C GLY A 209 4.71 -4.12 -8.63
N GLU A 210 3.93 -3.79 -7.60
CA GLU A 210 2.49 -3.58 -7.71
C GLU A 210 2.08 -2.11 -7.90
N LEU A 211 3.01 -1.17 -7.77
CA LEU A 211 2.76 0.26 -7.95
C LEU A 211 2.82 0.68 -9.42
N PRO A 212 2.21 1.81 -9.80
CA PRO A 212 2.45 2.44 -11.09
C PRO A 212 3.92 2.83 -11.27
N GLU A 213 4.42 2.75 -12.50
CA GLU A 213 5.82 3.07 -12.86
C GLU A 213 6.29 4.41 -12.29
N HIS A 214 5.45 5.45 -12.35
CA HIS A 214 5.79 6.78 -11.85
C HIS A 214 5.97 6.83 -10.32
N ASP A 215 5.16 6.07 -9.59
CA ASP A 215 5.25 5.96 -8.13
C ASP A 215 6.46 5.13 -7.72
N GLN A 216 6.79 4.08 -8.47
CA GLN A 216 7.98 3.27 -8.25
C GLN A 216 9.25 4.13 -8.34
N VAL A 217 9.38 4.90 -9.43
CA VAL A 217 10.52 5.80 -9.65
C VAL A 217 10.60 6.88 -8.57
N GLU A 218 9.47 7.47 -8.17
CA GLU A 218 9.45 8.48 -7.11
C GLU A 218 9.95 7.93 -5.78
N ILE A 219 9.44 6.77 -5.36
CA ILE A 219 9.82 6.12 -4.11
C ILE A 219 11.29 5.72 -4.14
N LEU A 220 11.75 5.08 -5.22
CA LEU A 220 13.14 4.65 -5.37
C LEU A 220 14.10 5.84 -5.34
N ALA A 221 13.75 6.96 -5.98
CA ALA A 221 14.54 8.19 -5.98
C ALA A 221 14.58 8.89 -4.61
N ALA A 222 13.64 8.60 -3.70
CA ALA A 222 13.61 9.14 -2.35
C ALA A 222 14.49 8.34 -1.36
N LEU A 223 14.89 7.11 -1.72
CA LEU A 223 15.81 6.28 -0.95
C LEU A 223 17.26 6.73 -1.14
N ASP A 224 18.12 6.39 -0.17
CA ASP A 224 19.56 6.40 -0.43
C ASP A 224 19.93 5.28 -1.42
N ARG A 225 21.08 5.44 -2.10
CA ARG A 225 21.42 4.58 -3.24
C ARG A 225 21.72 3.15 -2.84
N GLU A 226 22.34 2.98 -1.68
CA GLU A 226 22.61 1.68 -1.09
C GLU A 226 21.29 0.97 -0.79
N ARG A 227 20.36 1.63 -0.10
CA ARG A 227 19.02 1.08 0.15
C ARG A 227 18.25 0.78 -1.14
N ALA A 228 18.32 1.64 -2.14
CA ALA A 228 17.67 1.42 -3.43
C ALA A 228 18.23 0.19 -4.15
N ALA A 229 19.54 -0.08 -4.04
CA ALA A 229 20.16 -1.28 -4.58
C ALA A 229 19.70 -2.53 -3.80
N ASP A 230 19.71 -2.49 -2.46
CA ASP A 230 19.22 -3.59 -1.62
C ASP A 230 17.77 -3.97 -1.95
N VAL A 231 16.90 -2.97 -2.18
CA VAL A 231 15.50 -3.22 -2.58
C VAL A 231 15.41 -3.84 -3.98
N LEU A 232 16.23 -3.40 -4.93
CA LEU A 232 16.26 -3.98 -6.28
C LEU A 232 16.78 -5.43 -6.29
N GLU A 233 17.61 -5.82 -5.33
CA GLU A 233 18.07 -7.20 -5.15
C GLU A 233 16.94 -8.12 -4.68
N GLU A 234 16.02 -7.62 -3.86
CA GLU A 234 14.87 -8.38 -3.36
C GLU A 234 13.68 -8.41 -4.34
N MET A 235 13.75 -7.68 -5.46
CA MET A 235 12.73 -7.68 -6.52
C MET A 235 12.91 -8.85 -7.48
N ASP A 236 11.81 -9.33 -8.08
CA ASP A 236 11.89 -10.26 -9.20
C ASP A 236 12.72 -9.61 -10.35
N PRO A 237 13.65 -10.34 -11.00
CA PRO A 237 14.61 -9.74 -11.91
C PRO A 237 14.01 -8.95 -13.08
N ASP A 238 12.84 -9.36 -13.55
CA ASP A 238 12.05 -8.71 -14.58
C ASP A 238 11.42 -7.40 -14.10
N ASP A 239 10.81 -7.39 -12.92
CA ASP A 239 10.29 -6.15 -12.31
C ASP A 239 11.43 -5.14 -12.05
N ALA A 240 12.57 -5.62 -11.53
CA ALA A 240 13.76 -4.79 -11.33
C ALA A 240 14.28 -4.22 -12.65
N ALA A 241 14.29 -5.02 -13.73
CA ALA A 241 14.71 -4.57 -15.05
C ALA A 241 13.75 -3.51 -15.62
N ASP A 242 12.45 -3.69 -15.44
CA ASP A 242 11.43 -2.73 -15.88
C ASP A 242 11.55 -1.41 -15.12
N LEU A 243 11.68 -1.44 -13.80
CA LEU A 243 11.90 -0.23 -12.99
C LEU A 243 13.20 0.49 -13.38
N LEU A 244 14.29 -0.24 -13.58
CA LEU A 244 15.55 0.36 -14.04
C LEU A 244 15.42 1.01 -15.42
N ASN A 245 14.65 0.43 -16.35
CA ASN A 245 14.44 1.00 -17.69
C ASN A 245 13.78 2.39 -17.65
N GLU A 246 13.02 2.71 -16.61
CA GLU A 246 12.41 4.03 -16.40
C GLU A 246 13.40 5.09 -15.87
N LEU A 247 14.56 4.66 -15.37
CA LEU A 247 15.60 5.56 -14.88
C LEU A 247 16.55 6.03 -15.98
N PRO A 248 17.20 7.21 -15.83
CA PRO A 248 18.28 7.63 -16.70
C PRO A 248 19.44 6.61 -16.71
N PRO A 249 20.09 6.32 -17.86
CA PRO A 249 21.16 5.32 -17.95
C PRO A 249 22.30 5.44 -16.91
N PRO A 250 22.77 6.67 -16.56
CA PRO A 250 23.79 6.80 -15.52
C PRO A 250 23.34 6.35 -14.13
N GLU A 251 22.05 6.45 -13.81
CA GLU A 251 21.50 6.00 -12.53
C GLU A 251 21.33 4.48 -12.52
N GLN A 252 20.92 3.89 -13.64
CA GLN A 252 20.88 2.44 -13.81
C GLN A 252 22.24 1.79 -13.53
N ASP A 253 23.30 2.29 -14.17
CA ASP A 253 24.66 1.75 -14.01
C ASP A 253 25.12 1.86 -12.55
N VAL A 254 24.79 2.96 -11.87
CA VAL A 254 25.17 3.16 -10.46
C VAL A 254 24.47 2.17 -9.54
N LEU A 255 23.16 1.95 -9.70
CA LEU A 255 22.41 1.01 -8.86
C LEU A 255 22.87 -0.43 -9.13
N LEU A 256 23.04 -0.81 -10.40
CA LEU A 256 23.53 -2.14 -10.79
C LEU A 256 24.97 -2.43 -10.35
N ASP A 257 25.79 -1.40 -10.13
CA ASP A 257 27.16 -1.53 -9.61
C ASP A 257 27.19 -1.59 -8.06
N LEU A 258 26.13 -1.13 -7.40
CA LEU A 258 25.95 -1.25 -5.96
C LEU A 258 25.37 -2.61 -5.57
N MET A 259 24.58 -3.21 -6.47
CA MET A 259 23.99 -4.53 -6.26
C MET A 259 25.05 -5.64 -6.12
N GLU A 260 24.71 -6.71 -5.40
CA GLU A 260 25.49 -7.93 -5.37
C GLU A 260 25.62 -8.53 -6.79
N PRO A 261 26.82 -8.99 -7.21
CA PRO A 261 27.04 -9.44 -8.58
C PRO A 261 26.13 -10.60 -9.03
N ASP A 262 25.76 -11.47 -8.10
CA ASP A 262 24.91 -12.63 -8.38
C ASP A 262 23.45 -12.21 -8.64
N GLU A 263 22.96 -11.17 -7.96
CA GLU A 263 21.61 -10.57 -8.16
C GLU A 263 21.56 -9.60 -9.36
N ALA A 264 22.63 -8.82 -9.57
CA ALA A 264 22.70 -7.89 -10.69
C ALA A 264 22.81 -8.58 -12.06
N THR A 265 23.35 -9.81 -12.10
CA THR A 265 23.59 -10.54 -13.36
C THR A 265 22.29 -10.90 -14.09
N PRO A 266 21.28 -11.52 -13.44
CA PRO A 266 19.92 -11.71 -13.95
C PRO A 266 19.32 -10.44 -14.56
N VAL A 267 19.35 -9.32 -13.83
CA VAL A 267 18.76 -8.05 -14.25
C VAL A 267 19.50 -7.47 -15.47
N ARG A 268 20.85 -7.46 -15.45
CA ARG A 268 21.67 -7.02 -16.59
C ARG A 268 21.47 -7.86 -17.85
N GLN A 269 21.03 -9.11 -17.71
CA GLN A 269 20.68 -9.93 -18.86
C GLN A 269 19.39 -9.44 -19.51
N LEU A 270 18.37 -9.13 -18.69
CA LEU A 270 17.05 -8.71 -19.16
C LEU A 270 17.07 -7.33 -19.82
N LEU A 271 17.83 -6.37 -19.28
CA LEU A 271 18.02 -5.02 -19.84
C LEU A 271 18.59 -4.98 -21.28
N ARG A 272 19.08 -6.11 -21.80
CA ARG A 272 19.61 -6.22 -23.18
C ARG A 272 18.53 -6.45 -24.22
N TYR A 273 17.35 -6.87 -23.81
CA TYR A 273 16.27 -7.21 -24.73
C TYR A 273 15.44 -5.98 -25.09
N ALA A 274 14.89 -5.99 -26.31
CA ALA A 274 14.05 -4.89 -26.76
C ALA A 274 12.67 -4.99 -26.11
N SER A 275 12.12 -3.86 -25.66
CA SER A 275 10.76 -3.77 -25.12
C SER A 275 9.72 -4.37 -26.07
N GLY A 276 8.68 -5.00 -25.50
CA GLY A 276 7.60 -5.66 -26.24
C GLY A 276 7.99 -7.01 -26.86
N THR A 277 9.06 -7.64 -26.37
CA THR A 277 9.51 -8.97 -26.83
C THR A 277 9.55 -9.96 -25.66
N ALA A 278 9.60 -11.26 -25.96
CA ALA A 278 9.68 -12.30 -24.93
C ALA A 278 10.87 -12.11 -23.99
N GLY A 279 11.98 -11.56 -24.48
CA GLY A 279 13.14 -11.27 -23.64
C GLY A 279 12.93 -10.11 -22.68
N SER A 280 12.04 -9.15 -22.98
CA SER A 280 11.77 -8.01 -22.09
C SER A 280 10.70 -8.30 -21.05
N VAL A 281 9.89 -9.35 -21.23
CA VAL A 281 8.76 -9.69 -20.34
C VAL A 281 8.94 -11.08 -19.70
N MET A 282 10.16 -11.62 -19.73
CA MET A 282 10.45 -12.91 -19.11
C MET A 282 11.18 -12.66 -17.81
N THR A 283 10.86 -13.45 -16.79
CA THR A 283 11.79 -13.67 -15.70
C THR A 283 12.98 -14.51 -16.15
N SER A 284 14.17 -14.16 -15.65
CA SER A 284 15.40 -14.93 -15.90
C SER A 284 15.62 -16.06 -14.88
N GLU A 285 14.76 -16.18 -13.86
CA GLU A 285 14.86 -17.17 -12.80
C GLU A 285 13.66 -18.12 -12.69
N PRO A 286 13.26 -18.81 -13.78
CA PRO A 286 12.20 -19.80 -13.68
C PRO A 286 12.66 -21.04 -12.90
N VAL A 287 11.72 -21.88 -12.46
CA VAL A 287 12.06 -23.13 -11.77
C VAL A 287 12.72 -24.11 -12.74
N ILE A 288 14.03 -24.30 -12.60
CA ILE A 288 14.85 -25.15 -13.47
C ILE A 288 15.35 -26.38 -12.71
N LEU A 289 15.13 -27.57 -13.28
CA LEU A 289 15.63 -28.83 -12.72
C LEU A 289 16.25 -29.73 -13.79
N PRO A 290 17.21 -30.61 -13.42
CA PRO A 290 17.78 -31.57 -14.34
C PRO A 290 16.82 -32.77 -14.54
N PRO A 291 16.94 -33.53 -15.65
CA PRO A 291 16.03 -34.64 -15.95
C PRO A 291 16.13 -35.83 -14.98
N ASP A 292 17.22 -35.92 -14.22
CA ASP A 292 17.47 -36.93 -13.19
C ASP A 292 17.05 -36.49 -11.78
N ALA A 293 16.50 -35.28 -11.62
CA ALA A 293 15.80 -34.92 -10.39
C ALA A 293 14.51 -35.75 -10.25
N THR A 294 14.11 -36.00 -9.02
CA THR A 294 12.90 -36.74 -8.65
C THR A 294 11.66 -35.84 -8.63
N VAL A 295 10.49 -36.44 -8.77
CA VAL A 295 9.19 -35.77 -8.55
C VAL A 295 9.13 -35.14 -7.15
N ALA A 296 9.70 -35.79 -6.14
CA ALA A 296 9.77 -35.25 -4.77
C ALA A 296 10.59 -33.96 -4.68
N GLU A 297 11.79 -33.93 -5.28
CA GLU A 297 12.64 -32.73 -5.33
C GLU A 297 11.95 -31.60 -6.11
N ALA A 298 11.28 -31.95 -7.20
CA ALA A 298 10.51 -31.01 -8.00
C ALA A 298 9.37 -30.36 -7.22
N LEU A 299 8.56 -31.16 -6.55
CA LEU A 299 7.49 -30.69 -5.68
C LEU A 299 8.01 -29.93 -4.46
N ALA A 300 9.23 -30.22 -3.97
CA ALA A 300 9.84 -29.46 -2.89
C ALA A 300 10.26 -28.06 -3.36
N ARG A 301 10.87 -27.96 -4.55
CA ARG A 301 11.30 -26.67 -5.12
C ARG A 301 10.13 -25.71 -5.36
N ILE A 302 9.05 -26.18 -5.98
CA ILE A 302 7.86 -25.32 -6.27
C ILE A 302 7.01 -25.01 -5.03
N ARG A 303 7.36 -25.54 -3.85
CA ARG A 303 6.68 -25.22 -2.57
C ARG A 303 7.35 -24.07 -1.83
N GLU A 304 8.48 -23.58 -2.33
CA GLU A 304 9.18 -22.44 -1.75
C GLU A 304 8.25 -21.21 -1.76
N PRO A 305 7.95 -20.61 -0.59
CA PRO A 305 6.98 -19.51 -0.49
C PRO A 305 7.31 -18.26 -1.31
N GLN A 306 8.57 -18.11 -1.67
CA GLN A 306 9.14 -16.97 -2.40
C GLN A 306 8.79 -17.03 -3.89
N LEU A 307 8.45 -18.20 -4.41
CA LEU A 307 8.04 -18.32 -5.80
C LEU A 307 6.62 -17.81 -5.98
N SER A 308 6.43 -16.91 -6.94
CA SER A 308 5.10 -16.50 -7.36
C SER A 308 4.28 -17.74 -7.81
N PRO A 309 2.95 -17.73 -7.62
CA PRO A 309 2.10 -18.85 -8.06
C PRO A 309 2.25 -19.18 -9.56
N ALA A 310 2.54 -18.17 -10.39
CA ALA A 310 2.71 -18.35 -11.83
C ALA A 310 4.04 -19.05 -12.15
N VAL A 311 5.14 -18.62 -11.53
CA VAL A 311 6.46 -19.27 -11.66
C VAL A 311 6.44 -20.69 -11.11
N ALA A 312 5.80 -20.91 -9.95
CA ALA A 312 5.70 -22.22 -9.30
C ALA A 312 4.82 -23.24 -10.06
N ALA A 313 3.99 -22.77 -11.01
CA ALA A 313 3.06 -23.65 -11.73
C ALA A 313 3.77 -24.59 -12.72
N GLN A 314 5.00 -24.29 -13.14
CA GLN A 314 5.72 -25.06 -14.15
C GLN A 314 7.20 -25.20 -13.82
N ILE A 315 7.77 -26.32 -14.24
CA ILE A 315 9.19 -26.63 -14.06
C ILE A 315 9.80 -26.85 -15.44
N PHE A 316 10.90 -26.16 -15.71
CA PHE A 316 11.65 -26.30 -16.95
C PHE A 316 12.80 -27.27 -16.76
N VAL A 317 12.85 -28.30 -17.61
CA VAL A 317 13.84 -29.36 -17.52
C VAL A 317 14.98 -29.11 -18.50
N THR A 318 16.19 -28.98 -17.98
CA THR A 318 17.38 -28.62 -18.76
C THR A 318 18.57 -29.52 -18.44
N ARG A 319 19.60 -29.47 -19.28
CA ARG A 319 20.93 -29.98 -18.91
C ARG A 319 21.69 -28.88 -18.15
N ALA A 320 22.66 -29.28 -17.32
CA ALA A 320 23.54 -28.35 -16.63
C ALA A 320 24.25 -27.38 -17.61
N PRO A 321 24.54 -26.12 -17.19
CA PRO A 321 24.21 -25.51 -15.91
C PRO A 321 22.70 -25.24 -15.72
N LEU A 322 22.27 -25.08 -14.46
CA LEU A 322 20.86 -24.91 -14.08
C LEU A 322 20.45 -23.46 -13.78
N THR A 323 21.36 -22.50 -14.03
CA THR A 323 21.08 -21.06 -14.03
C THR A 323 20.97 -20.58 -15.48
N THR A 324 20.16 -19.55 -15.74
CA THR A 324 20.05 -19.01 -17.09
C THR A 324 21.31 -18.19 -17.43
N PRO A 325 21.80 -18.27 -18.68
CA PRO A 325 21.48 -19.23 -19.73
C PRO A 325 21.92 -20.66 -19.35
N THR A 326 20.98 -21.61 -19.42
CA THR A 326 21.19 -23.01 -19.00
C THR A 326 21.97 -23.83 -20.03
N GLY A 327 22.15 -25.13 -19.78
CA GLY A 327 22.43 -26.09 -20.85
C GLY A 327 21.23 -26.28 -21.79
N ARG A 328 21.20 -27.40 -22.52
CA ARG A 328 20.12 -27.66 -23.48
C ARG A 328 18.76 -27.83 -22.79
N TYR A 329 17.76 -27.07 -23.23
CA TYR A 329 16.35 -27.23 -22.85
C TYR A 329 15.79 -28.56 -23.38
N LEU A 330 15.11 -29.33 -22.52
CA LEU A 330 14.58 -30.65 -22.84
C LEU A 330 13.04 -30.68 -22.91
N GLY A 331 12.39 -29.76 -22.20
CA GLY A 331 10.94 -29.65 -22.10
C GLY A 331 10.53 -29.11 -20.73
N MET A 332 9.25 -29.18 -20.43
CA MET A 332 8.66 -28.66 -19.21
C MET A 332 7.77 -29.70 -18.54
N VAL A 333 7.49 -29.52 -17.26
CA VAL A 333 6.58 -30.34 -16.49
C VAL A 333 5.64 -29.43 -15.72
N HIS A 334 4.34 -29.67 -15.85
CA HIS A 334 3.36 -28.93 -15.07
C HIS A 334 3.21 -29.53 -13.66
N PHE A 335 3.06 -28.69 -12.63
CA PHE A 335 3.01 -29.18 -11.25
C PHE A 335 1.86 -30.17 -10.99
N GLN A 336 0.70 -29.97 -11.62
CA GLN A 336 -0.45 -30.87 -11.46
C GLN A 336 -0.20 -32.27 -12.03
N ALA A 337 0.73 -32.41 -12.98
CA ALA A 337 1.15 -33.71 -13.48
C ALA A 337 1.96 -34.47 -12.41
N LEU A 338 2.89 -33.77 -11.75
CA LEU A 338 3.71 -34.34 -10.67
C LEU A 338 2.90 -34.91 -9.51
N LEU A 339 1.74 -34.32 -9.20
CA LEU A 339 0.83 -34.82 -8.16
C LEU A 339 0.26 -36.22 -8.44
N ARG A 340 0.35 -36.71 -9.67
CA ARG A 340 -0.16 -38.03 -10.10
C ARG A 340 0.94 -39.08 -10.21
N GLU A 341 2.19 -38.68 -10.01
CA GLU A 341 3.37 -39.50 -10.24
C GLU A 341 4.00 -39.95 -8.92
N PRO A 342 4.63 -41.14 -8.87
CA PRO A 342 5.37 -41.57 -7.69
C PRO A 342 6.47 -40.57 -7.31
N PRO A 343 6.62 -40.17 -6.03
CA PRO A 343 7.63 -39.19 -5.62
C PRO A 343 9.08 -39.55 -5.97
N ALA A 344 9.39 -40.84 -6.10
CA ALA A 344 10.72 -41.33 -6.43
C ALA A 344 11.00 -41.43 -7.94
N ASP A 345 10.00 -41.20 -8.80
CA ASP A 345 10.21 -41.21 -10.24
C ASP A 345 11.00 -39.99 -10.70
N LEU A 346 11.76 -40.17 -11.79
CA LEU A 346 12.59 -39.13 -12.37
C LEU A 346 11.75 -38.20 -13.24
N LEU A 347 12.02 -36.90 -13.17
CA LEU A 347 11.37 -35.86 -13.98
C LEU A 347 11.44 -36.18 -15.47
N GLY A 348 12.58 -36.69 -15.94
CA GLY A 348 12.78 -37.04 -17.35
C GLY A 348 11.76 -38.02 -17.92
N LYS A 349 11.00 -38.77 -17.10
CA LYS A 349 9.91 -39.65 -17.54
C LYS A 349 8.62 -38.90 -17.89
N VAL A 350 8.42 -37.71 -17.32
CA VAL A 350 7.16 -36.95 -17.36
C VAL A 350 7.32 -35.58 -18.05
N VAL A 351 8.50 -35.34 -18.65
CA VAL A 351 8.77 -34.15 -19.47
C VAL A 351 7.88 -34.12 -20.69
N VAL A 352 7.27 -32.95 -20.92
CA VAL A 352 6.48 -32.63 -22.10
C VAL A 352 7.25 -31.62 -22.95
N ASN A 353 7.29 -31.84 -24.28
CA ASN A 353 8.04 -31.00 -25.23
C ASN A 353 7.32 -30.85 -26.57
N ASP A 354 5.99 -30.91 -26.56
CA ASP A 354 5.11 -30.77 -27.71
C ASP A 354 4.82 -29.31 -28.09
N ILE A 355 5.26 -28.35 -27.27
CA ILE A 355 5.12 -26.92 -27.51
C ILE A 355 6.49 -26.32 -27.85
N ASP A 356 6.55 -25.68 -29.03
CA ASP A 356 7.75 -25.00 -29.48
C ASP A 356 8.09 -23.81 -28.56
N PRO A 357 9.33 -23.73 -28.04
CA PRO A 357 9.74 -22.64 -27.18
C PRO A 357 9.78 -21.29 -27.91
N LEU A 358 9.64 -20.22 -27.14
CA LEU A 358 9.76 -18.85 -27.65
C LEU A 358 11.22 -18.49 -27.95
N ARG A 359 11.41 -17.52 -28.84
CA ARG A 359 12.70 -16.83 -29.01
C ARG A 359 12.66 -15.55 -28.19
N PRO A 360 13.80 -15.03 -27.70
CA PRO A 360 13.82 -13.75 -26.99
C PRO A 360 13.24 -12.59 -27.81
N THR A 361 13.31 -12.67 -29.14
CA THR A 361 12.78 -11.66 -30.05
C THR A 361 11.31 -11.89 -30.43
N THR A 362 10.63 -12.91 -29.89
CA THR A 362 9.22 -13.16 -30.19
C THR A 362 8.38 -11.99 -29.67
N PRO A 363 7.53 -11.35 -30.49
CA PRO A 363 6.79 -10.16 -30.08
C PRO A 363 5.62 -10.50 -29.15
N LEU A 364 5.31 -9.60 -28.21
CA LEU A 364 4.28 -9.80 -27.17
C LEU A 364 2.92 -10.31 -27.72
N PRO A 365 2.32 -9.75 -28.79
CA PRO A 365 1.04 -10.26 -29.31
C PRO A 365 1.09 -11.72 -29.79
N GLU A 366 2.26 -12.19 -30.24
CA GLU A 366 2.44 -13.61 -30.57
C GLU A 366 2.53 -14.49 -29.33
N ILE A 367 3.18 -14.00 -28.26
CA ILE A 367 3.26 -14.67 -26.96
C ILE A 367 1.85 -14.84 -26.40
N THR A 368 1.09 -13.74 -26.28
CA THR A 368 -0.30 -13.74 -25.78
C THR A 368 -1.16 -14.73 -26.55
N ARG A 369 -1.07 -14.73 -27.90
CA ARG A 369 -1.82 -15.66 -28.74
C ARG A 369 -1.45 -17.12 -28.46
N ARG A 370 -0.16 -17.44 -28.33
CA ARG A 370 0.30 -18.82 -28.08
C ARG A 370 -0.15 -19.28 -26.69
N MET A 371 0.03 -18.46 -25.66
CA MET A 371 -0.40 -18.79 -24.30
C MET A 371 -1.91 -19.04 -24.22
N ALA A 372 -2.72 -18.17 -24.83
CA ALA A 372 -4.18 -18.33 -24.89
C ALA A 372 -4.63 -19.53 -25.74
N THR A 373 -3.90 -19.88 -26.80
CA THR A 373 -4.26 -21.03 -27.66
C THR A 373 -4.04 -22.37 -26.95
N TYR A 374 -3.03 -22.44 -26.09
CA TYR A 374 -2.60 -23.68 -25.44
C TYR A 374 -2.87 -23.70 -23.93
N ASP A 375 -3.67 -22.76 -23.41
CA ASP A 375 -4.01 -22.60 -21.99
C ASP A 375 -2.77 -22.65 -21.08
N LEU A 376 -1.70 -21.95 -21.48
CA LEU A 376 -0.41 -21.96 -20.77
C LEU A 376 -0.34 -20.88 -19.70
N VAL A 377 0.23 -21.26 -18.56
CA VAL A 377 0.53 -20.35 -17.43
C VAL A 377 1.95 -19.78 -17.50
N ALA A 378 2.88 -20.48 -18.16
CA ALA A 378 4.18 -19.94 -18.55
C ALA A 378 4.69 -20.60 -19.85
N MET A 379 5.68 -19.97 -20.47
CA MET A 379 6.32 -20.44 -21.69
C MET A 379 7.85 -20.33 -21.63
N PRO A 380 8.60 -21.34 -22.09
CA PRO A 380 10.06 -21.30 -22.10
C PRO A 380 10.58 -20.34 -23.19
N VAL A 381 11.57 -19.52 -22.84
CA VAL A 381 12.33 -18.72 -23.81
C VAL A 381 13.70 -19.34 -24.00
N VAL A 382 14.04 -19.68 -25.25
CA VAL A 382 15.33 -20.32 -25.56
C VAL A 382 16.10 -19.61 -26.67
N ASP A 383 17.43 -19.57 -26.50
CA ASP A 383 18.34 -18.99 -27.49
C ASP A 383 18.50 -19.85 -28.76
N ARG A 384 19.35 -19.40 -29.70
CA ARG A 384 19.63 -20.14 -30.95
C ARG A 384 20.31 -21.50 -30.73
N SER A 385 20.94 -21.70 -29.57
CA SER A 385 21.60 -22.95 -29.17
C SER A 385 20.66 -23.87 -28.38
N MET A 386 19.37 -23.54 -28.28
CA MET A 386 18.36 -24.27 -27.50
C MET A 386 18.70 -24.30 -26.01
N ARG A 387 19.32 -23.24 -25.49
CA ARG A 387 19.51 -23.02 -24.05
C ARG A 387 18.36 -22.21 -23.50
N LEU A 388 17.79 -22.61 -22.37
CA LEU A 388 16.78 -21.81 -21.67
C LEU A 388 17.44 -20.55 -21.13
N VAL A 389 16.90 -19.38 -21.48
CA VAL A 389 17.38 -18.06 -21.04
C VAL A 389 16.40 -17.34 -20.12
N GLY A 390 15.19 -17.87 -19.99
CA GLY A 390 14.14 -17.36 -19.11
C GLY A 390 12.81 -18.04 -19.41
N ALA A 391 11.75 -17.60 -18.75
CA ALA A 391 10.38 -18.00 -19.03
C ALA A 391 9.45 -16.79 -18.92
N VAL A 392 8.44 -16.74 -19.78
CA VAL A 392 7.38 -15.73 -19.70
C VAL A 392 6.20 -16.32 -18.95
N THR A 393 5.69 -15.67 -17.92
CA THR A 393 4.49 -16.10 -17.20
C THR A 393 3.25 -15.35 -17.69
N VAL A 394 2.07 -15.83 -17.30
CA VAL A 394 0.79 -15.31 -17.80
C VAL A 394 0.45 -13.95 -17.21
N ASP A 395 0.83 -13.72 -15.96
CA ASP A 395 0.75 -12.45 -15.25
C ASP A 395 1.55 -11.36 -15.96
N ASP A 396 2.84 -11.57 -16.25
CA ASP A 396 3.66 -10.56 -16.96
C ASP A 396 3.06 -10.20 -18.33
N VAL A 397 2.55 -11.21 -19.05
CA VAL A 397 1.91 -10.99 -20.35
C VAL A 397 0.62 -10.20 -20.20
N LEU A 398 -0.17 -10.46 -19.16
CA LEU A 398 -1.39 -9.70 -18.89
C LEU A 398 -1.04 -8.24 -18.57
N ASP A 399 -0.09 -8.01 -17.68
CA ASP A 399 0.35 -6.68 -17.27
C ASP A 399 0.83 -5.84 -18.46
N HIS A 400 1.66 -6.43 -19.31
CA HIS A 400 2.17 -5.79 -20.51
C HIS A 400 1.13 -5.66 -21.64
N SER A 401 0.02 -6.41 -21.57
CA SER A 401 -1.07 -6.33 -22.55
C SER A 401 -2.13 -5.29 -22.17
N LEU A 402 -2.17 -4.88 -20.90
CA LEU A 402 -3.08 -3.84 -20.42
C LEU A 402 -2.56 -2.43 -20.78
N PRO A 403 -3.44 -1.40 -20.80
CA PRO A 403 -3.01 -0.01 -20.98
C PRO A 403 -2.00 0.40 -19.91
N ARG A 404 -1.02 1.25 -20.23
CA ARG A 404 0.07 1.64 -19.30
C ARG A 404 -0.42 2.18 -17.95
N ASP A 405 -1.58 2.82 -17.96
CA ASP A 405 -2.21 3.45 -16.80
C ASP A 405 -3.19 2.50 -16.07
N TRP A 406 -3.18 1.19 -16.35
CA TRP A 406 -4.11 0.25 -15.72
C TRP A 406 -3.92 0.13 -14.20
N ARG A 407 -2.70 0.37 -13.71
CA ARG A 407 -2.36 0.45 -12.28
C ARG A 407 -2.70 1.82 -11.66
N ASP A 408 -3.00 2.84 -12.48
CA ASP A 408 -3.33 4.18 -12.01
C ASP A 408 -4.79 4.27 -11.57
N ARG A 409 -5.01 4.76 -10.35
CA ARG A 409 -6.39 4.98 -9.87
C ARG A 409 -7.10 6.16 -10.53
N ASP A 410 -6.35 7.17 -10.98
CA ASP A 410 -6.93 8.34 -11.66
C ASP A 410 -7.42 8.03 -13.08
N ALA A 411 -6.76 7.08 -13.77
CA ALA A 411 -7.13 6.63 -15.11
C ALA A 411 -8.54 6.00 -15.17
N MET A 412 -8.92 5.29 -14.11
CA MET A 412 -10.22 4.61 -14.03
C MET A 412 -11.41 5.58 -13.88
N THR A 413 -11.17 6.86 -13.56
CA THR A 413 -12.20 7.90 -13.50
C THR A 413 -12.49 8.51 -14.88
N THR A 414 -11.65 8.26 -15.89
CA THR A 414 -11.73 8.85 -17.23
C THR A 414 -12.19 7.90 -18.33
N ALA A 415 -12.86 6.79 -18.00
CA ALA A 415 -13.62 6.07 -19.02
C ALA A 415 -14.71 7.00 -19.58
N PRO A 416 -14.71 7.33 -20.89
CA PRO A 416 -15.71 8.21 -21.45
C PRO A 416 -17.07 7.53 -21.29
N ALA A 417 -18.03 8.27 -20.71
CA ALA A 417 -19.43 7.89 -20.83
C ALA A 417 -19.74 7.80 -22.32
N ASP A 418 -20.14 6.61 -22.78
CA ASP A 418 -20.63 6.42 -24.14
C ASP A 418 -21.63 7.52 -24.46
N ASP A 419 -21.26 8.32 -25.46
CA ASP A 419 -22.07 9.35 -26.07
C ASP A 419 -23.15 8.62 -26.89
N ASP A 420 -24.26 8.26 -26.23
CA ASP A 420 -25.44 7.73 -26.89
C ASP A 420 -26.01 8.84 -27.79
N ALA A 421 -25.66 8.71 -29.07
CA ALA A 421 -26.07 9.56 -30.17
C ALA A 421 -27.61 9.69 -30.27
N PRO A 422 -28.11 10.80 -30.85
CA PRO A 422 -29.54 11.05 -30.90
C PRO A 422 -30.24 10.07 -31.85
N LEU A 423 -31.34 9.49 -31.38
CA LEU A 423 -32.31 8.78 -32.21
C LEU A 423 -33.02 9.80 -33.11
N ASP A 424 -32.43 10.08 -34.27
CA ASP A 424 -33.14 10.74 -35.36
C ASP A 424 -34.13 9.77 -36.01
N GLY A 425 -35.34 10.28 -36.20
CA GLY A 425 -36.54 9.53 -36.53
C GLY A 425 -36.50 8.79 -37.87
N ASP A 426 -37.22 7.67 -37.89
CA ASP A 426 -37.89 7.23 -39.10
C ASP A 426 -39.39 7.46 -38.96
N ASN A 427 -39.88 8.36 -39.80
CA ASN A 427 -41.29 8.63 -40.04
C ASN A 427 -41.41 8.69 -41.58
N GLY A 428 -41.75 7.55 -42.18
CA GLY A 428 -41.88 7.38 -43.63
C GLY A 428 -42.35 6.00 -44.04
#